data_AF-A0A379WVV5-F1
#
_entry.id   AF-A0A379WVV5-F1
#
_cell.length_a   1.000
_cell.length_b   1.000
_cell.length_c   1.000
_cell.angle_alpha   90.00
_cell.angle_beta   90.00
_cell.angle_gamma   90.00
#
_symmetry.space_group_name_H-M   'P 1'
#
loop_
_entity.id
_entity.type
_entity.pdbx_description
1 polymer ?
#
loop_
_entity_poly.entity_id
_entity_poly.type
_entity_poly.pdbx_seq_one_letter_code
_entity_poly.pdbx_strand_id
1 'polypeptide(L)'
;MKGTVFAVALNHRSQLDAWREAFSQPPYNAPPKTAVWFIKPRNTVIRHGEPIPYPQGEKVLSGATVALIVGKTASRIRPEVAADYIAGYALANEVSLPEESFYRPAIKAKCRDGFCPLGEMAPLSDVDNLTIITEINGREADH
;
A
#
# COMPACT_ATOMS: atom_id res chain seq x y z
N MET A 1 -2.93 9.04 12.79
CA MET A 1 -3.48 7.75 13.29
C MET A 1 -2.36 6.96 13.97
N LYS A 2 -2.62 6.15 15.00
CA LYS A 2 -1.58 5.37 15.73
C LYS A 2 -1.84 3.85 15.72
N GLY A 3 -2.57 3.36 14.72
CA GLY A 3 -2.86 1.93 14.56
C GLY A 3 -1.80 1.17 13.77
N THR A 4 -1.97 -0.15 13.67
CA THR A 4 -1.18 -1.00 12.78
C THR A 4 -1.60 -0.74 11.32
N VAL A 5 -0.62 -0.49 10.45
CA VAL A 5 -0.86 -0.31 9.01
C VAL A 5 -0.64 -1.63 8.29
N PHE A 6 -1.73 -2.24 7.83
CA PHE A 6 -1.73 -3.39 6.93
C PHE A 6 -1.83 -2.92 5.49
N ALA A 7 -1.22 -3.66 4.57
CA ALA A 7 -1.34 -3.40 3.15
C ALA A 7 -1.28 -4.71 2.35
N VAL A 8 -1.83 -4.67 1.15
CA VAL A 8 -1.95 -5.81 0.23
C VAL A 8 -1.10 -5.57 -1.00
N ALA A 9 -0.17 -6.47 -1.27
CA ALA A 9 0.62 -6.50 -2.50
C ALA A 9 -0.11 -7.32 -3.57
N LEU A 10 0.31 -7.17 -4.84
CA LEU A 10 -0.24 -7.93 -5.97
C LEU A 10 -1.76 -7.79 -6.12
N ASN A 11 -2.29 -6.60 -5.80
CA ASN A 11 -3.72 -6.29 -5.86
C ASN A 11 -4.12 -5.44 -7.08
N HIS A 12 -3.14 -4.90 -7.81
CA HIS A 12 -3.38 -4.22 -9.08
C HIS A 12 -3.26 -5.20 -10.25
N ARG A 13 -4.21 -5.16 -11.19
CA ARG A 13 -4.27 -6.11 -12.32
C ARG A 13 -3.03 -6.04 -13.20
N SER A 14 -2.51 -4.84 -13.49
CA SER A 14 -1.31 -4.69 -14.32
C SER A 14 -0.09 -5.39 -13.71
N GLN A 15 0.01 -5.42 -12.38
CA GLN A 15 1.10 -6.09 -11.69
C GLN A 15 0.94 -7.61 -11.75
N LEU A 16 -0.29 -8.12 -11.58
CA LEU A 16 -0.58 -9.54 -11.78
C LEU A 16 -0.27 -9.99 -13.23
N ASP A 17 -0.59 -9.15 -14.20
CA ASP A 17 -0.30 -9.42 -15.62
C ASP A 17 1.20 -9.41 -15.91
N ALA A 18 1.93 -8.41 -15.40
CA ALA A 18 3.38 -8.30 -15.57
C ALA A 18 4.14 -9.48 -14.93
N TRP A 19 3.63 -10.03 -13.82
CA TRP A 19 4.25 -11.13 -13.10
C TRP A 19 3.72 -12.52 -13.48
N ARG A 20 2.75 -12.58 -14.40
CA ARG A 20 2.02 -13.80 -14.74
C ARG A 20 2.93 -14.98 -15.07
N GLU A 21 3.92 -14.77 -15.93
CA GLU A 21 4.88 -15.80 -16.33
C GLU A 21 5.79 -16.21 -15.16
N ALA A 22 6.31 -15.22 -14.42
CA ALA A 22 7.17 -15.46 -13.28
C ALA A 22 6.47 -16.31 -12.20
N PHE A 23 5.17 -16.09 -11.97
CA PHE A 23 4.41 -16.87 -10.98
C PHE A 23 4.30 -18.36 -11.30
N SER A 24 4.41 -18.76 -12.57
CA SER A 24 4.41 -20.18 -12.97
C SER A 24 5.77 -20.85 -12.83
N GLN A 25 6.82 -20.09 -12.49
CA GLN A 25 8.18 -20.59 -12.34
C GLN A 25 8.61 -20.61 -10.86
N PRO A 26 9.63 -21.41 -10.50
CA PRO A 26 10.27 -21.28 -9.18
C PRO A 26 10.78 -19.84 -8.96
N PRO A 27 10.67 -19.30 -7.74
CA PRO A 27 10.23 -19.95 -6.50
C PRO A 27 8.71 -19.91 -6.24
N TYR A 28 7.91 -19.37 -7.17
CA TYR A 28 6.48 -19.11 -6.96
C TYR A 28 5.60 -20.33 -7.28
N ASN A 29 5.88 -21.02 -8.40
CA ASN A 29 5.21 -22.22 -8.92
C ASN A 29 3.71 -22.09 -9.27
N ALA A 30 2.97 -21.20 -8.61
CA ALA A 30 1.62 -20.82 -8.99
C ALA A 30 1.32 -19.37 -8.55
N PRO A 31 0.37 -18.68 -9.22
CA PRO A 31 -0.12 -17.38 -8.76
C PRO A 31 -0.70 -17.42 -7.34
N PRO A 32 -0.72 -16.26 -6.63
CA PRO A 32 -1.33 -16.17 -5.30
C PRO A 32 -2.80 -16.62 -5.31
N LYS A 33 -3.17 -17.50 -4.38
CA LYS A 33 -4.57 -17.98 -4.20
C LYS A 33 -5.38 -17.13 -3.23
N THR A 34 -4.69 -16.34 -2.42
CA THR A 34 -5.24 -15.47 -1.37
C THR A 34 -4.46 -14.16 -1.36
N ALA A 35 -4.99 -13.15 -0.66
CA ALA A 35 -4.34 -11.85 -0.54
C ALA A 35 -2.92 -11.95 0.03
N VAL A 36 -1.99 -11.18 -0.55
CA VAL A 36 -0.57 -11.15 -0.16
C VAL A 36 -0.33 -9.97 0.76
N TRP A 37 -0.27 -10.23 2.06
CA TRP A 37 -0.22 -9.19 3.09
C TRP A 37 1.20 -8.80 3.47
N PHE A 38 1.36 -7.53 3.85
CA PHE A 38 2.51 -7.03 4.59
C PHE A 38 2.09 -5.91 5.55
N ILE A 39 3.05 -5.46 6.38
CA ILE A 39 2.84 -4.42 7.38
C ILE A 39 3.82 -3.28 7.13
N LYS A 40 3.36 -2.05 7.28
CA LYS A 40 4.20 -0.85 7.38
C LYS A 40 4.40 -0.54 8.87
N PRO A 41 5.57 -0.87 9.46
CA PRO A 41 5.77 -0.72 10.90
C PRO A 41 5.82 0.75 11.32
N ARG A 42 5.68 1.00 12.63
CA ARG A 42 5.52 2.34 13.21
C ARG A 42 6.59 3.36 12.82
N ASN A 43 7.82 2.95 12.51
CA ASN A 43 8.91 3.84 12.09
C ASN A 43 8.70 4.40 10.68
N THR A 44 7.90 3.72 9.86
CA THR A 44 7.59 4.15 8.50
C THR A 44 6.52 5.23 8.46
N VAL A 45 5.62 5.25 9.46
CA VAL A 45 4.40 6.04 9.42
C VAL A 45 4.70 7.50 9.76
N ILE A 46 4.46 8.39 8.80
CA ILE A 46 4.62 9.85 8.94
C ILE A 46 3.37 10.56 8.43
N ARG A 47 3.14 11.78 8.89
CA ARG A 47 1.97 12.60 8.50
C ARG A 47 2.26 13.45 7.28
N HIS A 48 1.19 14.06 6.75
CA HIS A 48 1.31 15.11 5.74
C HIS A 48 2.32 16.18 6.14
N GLY A 49 3.18 16.57 5.20
CA GLY A 49 4.21 17.59 5.37
C GLY A 49 5.50 17.10 6.06
N GLU A 50 5.51 15.90 6.64
CA GLU A 50 6.74 15.32 7.18
C GLU A 50 7.65 14.80 6.05
N PRO A 51 8.98 14.95 6.16
CA PRO A 51 9.90 14.55 5.10
C PRO A 51 10.00 13.02 5.00
N ILE A 52 10.12 12.52 3.77
CA ILE A 52 10.52 11.12 3.50
C ILE A 52 12.05 11.07 3.47
N PRO A 53 12.74 10.42 4.43
CA PRO A 53 14.18 10.31 4.42
C PRO A 53 14.65 9.47 3.21
N TYR A 54 15.41 10.08 2.30
CA TYR A 54 15.91 9.40 1.12
C TYR A 54 17.21 8.63 1.44
N PRO A 55 17.25 7.28 1.35
CA PRO A 55 18.48 6.53 1.53
C PRO A 55 19.46 6.73 0.37
N GLN A 56 20.71 7.10 0.68
CA GLN A 56 21.75 7.28 -0.33
C GLN A 56 22.05 5.98 -1.09
N GLY A 57 22.29 6.09 -2.40
CA GLY A 57 22.68 4.97 -3.25
C GLY A 57 21.53 4.04 -3.66
N GLU A 58 20.29 4.34 -3.28
CA GLU A 58 19.13 3.51 -3.56
C GLU A 58 18.21 4.19 -4.59
N LYS A 59 17.50 3.38 -5.37
CA LYS A 59 16.34 3.86 -6.16
C LYS A 59 15.10 3.81 -5.27
N VAL A 60 14.40 4.92 -5.12
CA VAL A 60 13.17 5.00 -4.32
C VAL A 60 11.98 5.31 -5.22
N LEU A 61 10.86 4.63 -4.96
CA LEU A 61 9.63 4.71 -5.72
C LEU A 61 8.52 5.27 -4.81
N SER A 62 7.73 6.20 -5.36
CA SER A 62 6.43 6.56 -4.81
C SER A 62 5.44 5.44 -5.07
N GLY A 63 4.51 5.20 -4.14
CA GLY A 63 3.43 4.23 -4.26
C GLY A 63 2.11 4.85 -3.79
N ALA A 64 1.63 5.87 -4.50
CA ALA A 64 0.37 6.54 -4.14
C ALA A 64 -0.77 5.53 -4.09
N THR A 65 -1.55 5.57 -3.01
CA THR A 65 -2.63 4.61 -2.77
C THR A 65 -3.67 5.18 -1.80
N VAL A 66 -4.71 4.41 -1.50
CA VAL A 66 -5.75 4.76 -0.53
C VAL A 66 -5.81 3.73 0.59
N ALA A 67 -5.83 4.21 1.84
CA ALA A 67 -5.98 3.39 3.03
C ALA A 67 -7.43 3.48 3.53
N LEU A 68 -8.06 2.33 3.76
CA LEU A 68 -9.28 2.28 4.56
C LEU A 68 -8.93 2.40 6.05
N ILE A 69 -9.74 3.13 6.81
CA ILE A 69 -9.56 3.32 8.24
C ILE A 69 -10.62 2.54 8.99
N VAL A 70 -10.20 1.59 9.83
CA VAL A 70 -11.10 0.77 10.64
C VAL A 70 -11.70 1.63 11.77
N GLY A 71 -13.03 1.70 11.84
CA GLY A 71 -13.77 2.52 12.81
C GLY A 71 -14.20 1.80 14.09
N LYS A 72 -14.33 0.47 14.04
CA LYS A 72 -14.70 -0.36 15.20
C LYS A 72 -14.05 -1.74 15.11
N THR A 73 -13.95 -2.44 16.23
CA THR A 73 -13.35 -3.78 16.30
C THR A 73 -13.94 -4.71 15.24
N ALA A 74 -13.09 -5.21 14.35
CA ALA A 74 -13.47 -6.07 13.23
C ALA A 74 -12.93 -7.49 13.46
N SER A 75 -13.79 -8.50 13.41
CA SER A 75 -13.41 -9.91 13.53
C SER A 75 -14.34 -10.79 12.70
N ARG A 76 -13.76 -11.54 11.75
CA ARG A 76 -14.51 -12.43 10.83
C ARG A 76 -15.68 -11.72 10.13
N ILE A 77 -15.43 -10.50 9.66
CA ILE A 77 -16.43 -9.67 8.99
C ILE A 77 -16.76 -10.25 7.63
N ARG A 78 -18.06 -10.31 7.31
CA ARG A 78 -18.51 -10.72 5.98
C ARG A 78 -18.39 -9.52 5.01
N PRO A 79 -18.00 -9.73 3.74
CA PRO A 79 -17.81 -8.63 2.80
C PRO A 79 -19.01 -7.68 2.69
N GLU A 80 -20.23 -8.23 2.71
CA GLU A 80 -21.48 -7.47 2.58
C GLU A 80 -21.76 -6.45 3.69
N VAL A 81 -21.09 -6.58 4.85
CA VAL A 81 -21.23 -5.65 5.99
C VAL A 81 -19.93 -4.91 6.29
N ALA A 82 -18.93 -4.98 5.40
CA ALA A 82 -17.61 -4.38 5.63
C ALA A 82 -17.69 -2.84 5.81
N ALA A 83 -18.55 -2.17 5.05
CA ALA A 83 -18.74 -0.72 5.11
C ALA A 83 -19.08 -0.22 6.53
N ASP A 84 -19.87 -0.97 7.29
CA ASP A 84 -20.24 -0.62 8.67
C ASP A 84 -19.05 -0.56 9.65
N TYR A 85 -17.90 -1.13 9.26
CA TYR A 85 -16.67 -1.18 10.06
C TYR A 85 -15.62 -0.17 9.59
N ILE A 86 -15.86 0.52 8.48
CA ILE A 86 -14.94 1.52 7.89
C ILE A 86 -15.37 2.90 8.39
N ALA A 87 -14.48 3.61 9.08
CA ALA A 87 -14.71 5.00 9.52
C ALA A 87 -14.52 6.02 8.39
N GLY A 88 -13.76 5.65 7.36
CA GLY A 88 -13.44 6.48 6.21
C GLY A 88 -12.18 6.00 5.53
N TYR A 89 -11.63 6.86 4.68
CA TYR A 89 -10.47 6.58 3.85
C TYR A 89 -9.45 7.70 3.96
N ALA A 90 -8.17 7.42 3.76
CA ALA A 90 -7.11 8.41 3.73
C ALA A 90 -6.19 8.14 2.54
N LEU A 91 -5.72 9.20 1.88
CA LEU A 91 -4.61 9.05 0.95
C LEU A 91 -3.38 8.54 1.71
N ALA A 92 -2.65 7.63 1.09
CA ALA A 92 -1.41 7.08 1.63
C ALA A 92 -0.36 7.00 0.52
N ASN A 93 0.90 6.92 0.90
CA ASN A 93 1.98 6.63 -0.01
C ASN A 93 2.77 5.42 0.52
N GLU A 94 2.75 4.34 -0.25
CA GLU A 94 3.51 3.14 0.02
C GLU A 94 4.90 3.24 -0.60
N VAL A 95 5.72 4.16 -0.06
CA VAL A 95 7.10 4.37 -0.52
C VAL A 95 7.88 3.06 -0.42
N SER A 96 8.64 2.75 -1.46
CA SER A 96 9.37 1.50 -1.55
C SER A 96 10.67 1.61 -2.35
N LEU A 97 11.58 0.66 -2.13
CA LEU A 97 12.59 0.31 -3.14
C LEU A 97 11.94 -0.56 -4.24
N PRO A 98 12.61 -0.84 -5.37
CA PRO A 98 12.08 -1.70 -6.42
C PRO A 98 11.59 -3.06 -5.91
N GLU A 99 10.44 -3.49 -6.42
CA GLU A 99 9.83 -4.77 -6.09
C GLU A 99 10.35 -5.87 -7.02
N GLU A 100 11.57 -6.34 -6.76
CA GLU A 100 12.24 -7.34 -7.63
C GLU A 100 11.86 -8.79 -7.28
N SER A 101 11.18 -9.02 -6.16
CA SER A 101 10.70 -10.32 -5.74
C SER A 101 9.53 -10.21 -4.77
N PHE A 102 8.58 -11.15 -4.89
CA PHE A 102 7.47 -11.34 -3.94
C PHE A 102 7.62 -12.62 -3.10
N TYR A 103 8.78 -13.29 -3.15
CA TYR A 103 8.95 -14.59 -2.51
C TYR A 103 9.22 -14.50 -1.01
N ARG A 104 10.01 -13.52 -0.59
CA ARG A 104 10.34 -13.25 0.82
C ARG A 104 9.80 -11.87 1.23
N PRO A 105 9.54 -11.65 2.53
CA PRO A 105 9.08 -10.36 3.00
C PRO A 105 10.01 -9.22 2.58
N ALA A 106 9.44 -8.19 1.94
CA ALA A 106 10.17 -7.04 1.39
C ALA A 106 10.60 -6.02 2.48
N ILE A 107 11.18 -6.50 3.59
CA ILE A 107 11.46 -5.69 4.79
C ILE A 107 12.37 -4.50 4.45
N LYS A 108 13.49 -4.74 3.76
CA LYS A 108 14.42 -3.67 3.37
C LYS A 108 13.81 -2.68 2.37
N ALA A 109 12.85 -3.13 1.58
CA ALA A 109 12.22 -2.29 0.57
C ALA A 109 11.10 -1.43 1.14
N LYS A 110 10.33 -1.93 2.11
CA LYS A 110 9.08 -1.29 2.56
C LYS A 110 9.10 -0.79 4.01
N CYS A 111 10.04 -1.23 4.85
CA CYS A 111 10.03 -0.93 6.29
C CYS A 111 11.03 0.16 6.73
N ARG A 112 11.52 1.00 5.80
CA ARG A 112 12.45 2.10 6.11
C ARG A 112 11.73 3.28 6.76
N ASP A 113 12.49 4.08 7.52
CA ASP A 113 11.95 5.24 8.21
C ASP A 113 11.23 6.19 7.24
N GLY A 114 10.05 6.67 7.61
CA GLY A 114 9.26 7.58 6.79
C GLY A 114 8.64 7.00 5.51
N PHE A 115 8.75 5.68 5.25
CA PHE A 115 8.24 5.08 4.00
C PHE A 115 6.72 4.88 3.94
N CYS A 116 5.95 5.42 4.89
CA CYS A 116 4.49 5.36 4.90
C CYS A 116 3.89 6.73 5.26
N PRO A 117 3.98 7.73 4.37
CA PRO A 117 3.13 8.91 4.47
C PRO A 117 1.65 8.51 4.50
N LEU A 118 0.92 9.01 5.50
CA LEU A 118 -0.50 8.77 5.68
C LEU A 118 -1.22 10.09 5.92
N GLY A 119 -2.19 10.38 5.06
CA GLY A 119 -2.97 11.61 5.06
C GLY A 119 -4.05 11.66 6.14
N GLU A 120 -4.88 12.70 6.05
CA GLU A 120 -6.07 12.84 6.88
C GLU A 120 -7.20 11.94 6.39
N MET A 121 -8.04 11.50 7.32
CA MET A 121 -9.18 10.65 7.00
C MET A 121 -10.34 11.51 6.49
N ALA A 122 -10.95 11.11 5.39
CA ALA A 122 -12.21 11.62 4.88
C ALA A 122 -13.33 10.58 5.08
N PRO A 123 -14.52 10.98 5.57
CA PRO A 123 -15.66 10.09 5.75
C PRO A 123 -16.39 9.87 4.42
N LEU A 124 -15.82 9.04 3.54
CA LEU A 124 -16.42 8.63 2.27
C LEU A 124 -17.17 7.30 2.43
N SER A 125 -18.22 7.07 1.63
CA SER A 125 -18.95 5.80 1.59
C SER A 125 -18.12 4.66 1.00
N ASP A 126 -17.38 4.97 -0.05
CA ASP A 126 -16.57 4.05 -0.84
C ASP A 126 -15.49 4.82 -1.61
N VAL A 127 -14.63 4.06 -2.32
CA VAL A 127 -13.58 4.57 -3.20
C VAL A 127 -13.62 3.85 -4.55
N ASP A 128 -14.82 3.46 -4.99
CA ASP A 128 -15.00 2.72 -6.23
C ASP A 128 -14.72 3.64 -7.43
N ASN A 129 -14.03 3.09 -8.44
CA ASN A 129 -13.64 3.84 -9.65
C ASN A 129 -12.86 5.13 -9.36
N LEU A 130 -12.12 5.18 -8.24
CA LEU A 130 -11.27 6.30 -7.87
C LEU A 130 -9.98 6.31 -8.69
N THR A 131 -9.70 7.43 -9.35
CA THR A 131 -8.38 7.73 -9.93
C THR A 131 -7.47 8.32 -8.87
N ILE A 132 -6.24 7.81 -8.74
CA ILE A 132 -5.24 8.28 -7.79
C ILE A 132 -4.08 8.87 -8.58
N ILE A 133 -3.87 10.18 -8.46
CA ILE A 133 -2.86 10.91 -9.22
C ILE A 133 -1.62 11.15 -8.35
N THR A 134 -0.44 10.96 -8.93
CA THR A 134 0.82 11.38 -8.32
C THR A 134 1.37 12.61 -9.04
N GLU A 135 1.61 13.69 -8.28
CA GLU A 135 2.36 14.85 -8.77
C GLU A 135 3.73 14.94 -8.11
N ILE A 136 4.75 15.28 -8.90
CA ILE A 136 6.10 15.57 -8.42
C ILE A 136 6.45 17.00 -8.84
N ASN A 137 6.73 17.87 -7.86
CA ASN A 137 7.01 19.29 -8.07
C ASN A 137 5.89 20.02 -8.86
N GLY A 138 4.62 19.71 -8.56
CA GLY A 138 3.44 20.32 -9.18
C GLY A 138 3.20 19.90 -10.63
N ARG A 139 3.77 18.77 -11.06
CA ARG A 139 3.54 18.20 -12.39
C ARG A 139 3.12 16.75 -12.24
N GLU A 140 2.10 16.35 -13.00
CA GLU A 140 1.64 14.96 -13.03
C GLU A 140 2.77 14.02 -13.47
N ALA A 141 2.91 12.93 -12.73
CA ALA A 141 3.93 11.90 -12.95
C ALA A 141 3.31 10.50 -13.13
N ASP A 142 2.09 10.26 -12.63
CA ASP A 142 1.38 8.98 -12.67
C ASP A 142 -0.14 9.18 -12.41
N HIS A 143 -1.00 8.30 -12.94
CA HIS A 143 -2.46 8.30 -12.76
C HIS A 143 -3.09 6.90 -12.84
#